data_AF-A0A418SLF5-F1
#
_entry.id   AF-A0A418SLF5-F1
#
_cell.length_a   1.000
_cell.length_b   1.000
_cell.length_c   1.000
_cell.angle_alpha   90.00
_cell.angle_beta   90.00
_cell.angle_gamma   90.00
#
_symmetry.space_group_name_H-M   'P 1'
#
loop_
_entity.id
_entity.type
_entity.pdbx_description
1 polymer ?
#
loop_
_entity_poly.entity_id
_entity_poly.type
_entity_poly.pdbx_seq_one_letter_code
_entity_poly.pdbx_strand_id
1 'polypeptide(L)'
;MSRSLKAGKAREVTQIRLPYALPYLFSVLKISVTLAIIGAVVAEFVAAQSGLGYFIGLSTSFFKIPQAFAGLIVLVLLSLAMFRSVVWVQARLAPCSLPKSER
;
A
#
# COMPACT_ATOMS: atom_id res chain seq x y z
N MET A 1 37.47 2.65 7.36
CA MET A 1 38.03 2.51 5.98
C MET A 1 37.41 3.50 4.98
N SER A 2 36.14 3.93 5.11
CA SER A 2 35.51 4.86 4.14
C SER A 2 35.87 6.35 4.26
N ARG A 3 36.51 6.77 5.37
CA ARG A 3 36.97 8.18 5.52
C ARG A 3 38.19 8.56 4.69
N SER A 4 38.92 7.59 4.12
CA SER A 4 40.15 7.88 3.35
C SER A 4 39.89 8.20 1.88
N LEU A 5 38.73 7.83 1.33
CA LEU A 5 38.33 8.24 0.00
C LEU A 5 37.50 9.51 0.15
N LYS A 6 38.08 10.62 -0.30
CA LYS A 6 37.52 11.98 -0.33
C LYS A 6 36.29 12.10 -1.28
N ALA A 7 35.41 11.11 -1.28
CA ALA A 7 34.14 11.11 -1.99
C ALA A 7 33.14 11.89 -1.14
N GLY A 8 32.55 12.95 -1.69
CA GLY A 8 31.62 13.83 -0.95
C GLY A 8 30.54 13.01 -0.25
N LYS A 9 30.15 13.42 0.96
CA LYS A 9 29.18 12.72 1.83
C LYS A 9 27.91 12.27 1.09
N ALA A 10 27.47 13.03 0.09
CA ALA A 10 26.35 12.66 -0.78
C ALA A 10 26.57 11.32 -1.49
N ARG A 11 27.77 11.05 -2.03
CA ARG A 11 28.11 9.83 -2.78
C ARG A 11 28.26 8.60 -1.88
N GLU A 12 28.73 8.78 -0.64
CA GLU A 12 28.77 7.70 0.37
C GLU A 12 27.35 7.28 0.79
N VAL A 13 26.45 8.26 0.96
CA VAL A 13 25.04 8.01 1.30
C VAL A 13 24.28 7.36 0.14
N THR A 14 24.46 7.82 -1.10
CA THR A 14 23.76 7.25 -2.28
C THR A 14 24.34 5.92 -2.77
N GLN A 15 25.65 5.70 -2.75
CA GLN A 15 26.21 4.44 -3.26
C GLN A 15 26.31 3.31 -2.24
N ILE A 16 26.42 3.60 -0.94
CA ILE A 16 26.71 2.56 0.07
C ILE A 16 25.52 2.33 1.00
N ARG A 17 24.89 3.41 1.51
CA ARG A 17 23.74 3.30 2.41
C ARG A 17 22.41 3.07 1.68
N LEU A 18 22.21 3.69 0.52
CA LEU A 18 20.98 3.54 -0.26
C LEU A 18 20.68 2.09 -0.68
N PRO A 19 21.61 1.30 -1.27
CA PRO A 19 21.35 -0.10 -1.62
C PRO A 19 21.08 -0.99 -0.40
N TYR A 20 21.67 -0.66 0.75
CA TYR A 20 21.46 -1.40 1.99
C TYR A 20 20.13 -1.05 2.69
N ALA A 21 19.67 0.20 2.56
CA ALA A 21 18.40 0.66 3.14
C ALA A 21 17.17 0.38 2.26
N LEU A 22 17.36 0.22 0.94
CA LEU A 22 16.32 -0.13 -0.02
C LEU A 22 15.45 -1.34 0.41
N PRO A 23 16.01 -2.52 0.77
CA PRO A 23 15.20 -3.66 1.19
C PRO A 23 14.36 -3.37 2.45
N TYR A 24 14.89 -2.55 3.37
CA TYR A 24 14.17 -2.15 4.58
C TYR A 24 13.01 -1.19 4.26
N LEU A 25 13.24 -0.21 3.38
CA LEU A 25 12.21 0.71 2.91
C LEU A 25 11.07 -0.02 2.20
N PHE A 26 11.37 -1.03 1.37
CA PHE A 26 10.35 -1.84 0.70
C PHE A 26 9.52 -2.68 1.69
N SER A 27 10.12 -3.18 2.77
CA SER A 27 9.40 -3.89 3.83
C SER A 27 8.39 -2.98 4.54
N VAL A 28 8.80 -1.77 4.90
CA VAL A 28 7.93 -0.78 5.54
C VAL A 28 6.84 -0.29 4.58
N LEU A 29 7.18 -0.06 3.30
CA LEU A 29 6.24 0.38 2.28
C LEU A 29 5.06 -0.60 2.13
N LYS A 30 5.31 -1.91 2.20
CA LYS A 30 4.25 -2.94 2.16
C LYS A 30 3.22 -2.77 3.28
N ILE A 31 3.70 -2.51 4.50
CA ILE A 31 2.85 -2.34 5.68
C ILE A 31 2.08 -1.02 5.58
N SER A 32 2.75 0.06 5.17
CA SER A 32 2.15 1.38 4.98
C SER A 32 1.03 1.37 3.94
N VAL A 33 1.18 0.66 2.82
CA VAL A 33 0.11 0.61 1.83
C VAL A 33 -1.12 -0.15 2.33
N THR A 34 -0.92 -1.23 3.08
CA THR A 34 -2.03 -1.95 3.70
C THR A 34 -2.80 -1.04 4.67
N LEU A 35 -2.06 -0.25 5.47
CA LEU A 35 -2.64 0.72 6.40
C LEU A 35 -3.38 1.85 5.67
N ALA A 36 -2.85 2.31 4.53
CA ALA A 36 -3.49 3.33 3.70
C ALA A 36 -4.82 2.85 3.11
N ILE A 37 -4.90 1.60 2.65
CA ILE A 37 -6.16 1.01 2.14
C ILE A 37 -7.21 0.97 3.27
N ILE A 38 -6.84 0.48 4.45
CA ILE A 38 -7.74 0.42 5.62
C ILE A 38 -8.21 1.83 5.98
N GLY A 39 -7.30 2.81 6.04
CA GLY A 39 -7.63 4.21 6.32
C GLY A 39 -8.56 4.83 5.28
N ALA A 40 -8.34 4.55 3.99
CA ALA A 40 -9.21 5.03 2.91
C ALA A 40 -10.63 4.46 3.04
N VAL A 41 -10.77 3.17 3.33
CA VAL A 41 -12.08 2.53 3.54
C VAL A 41 -12.79 3.14 4.76
N VAL A 42 -12.11 3.29 5.89
CA VAL A 42 -12.71 3.90 7.09
C VAL A 42 -13.11 5.36 6.84
N ALA A 43 -12.27 6.14 6.14
CA ALA A 43 -12.58 7.51 5.76
C ALA A 43 -13.81 7.59 4.84
N GLU A 44 -13.95 6.65 3.90
CA GLU A 44 -15.12 6.57 3.02
C GLU A 44 -16.40 6.26 3.81
N PHE A 45 -16.33 5.43 4.86
CA PHE A 45 -17.48 5.14 5.71
C PHE A 45 -17.91 6.31 6.61
N VAL A 46 -16.96 7.12 7.10
CA VAL A 46 -17.23 8.17 8.09
C VAL A 46 -17.52 9.53 7.43
N ALA A 47 -16.79 9.89 6.37
CA ALA A 47 -16.77 11.26 5.85
C ALA A 47 -17.27 11.39 4.41
N ALA A 48 -17.43 10.29 3.66
CA ALA A 48 -17.86 10.40 2.28
C ALA A 48 -19.37 10.65 2.18
N GLN A 49 -19.73 11.69 1.44
CA GLN A 49 -21.12 11.99 1.03
C GLN A 49 -21.50 11.24 -0.26
N SER A 50 -20.55 10.48 -0.82
CA SER A 50 -20.67 9.69 -2.05
C SER A 50 -19.59 8.62 -2.02
N GLY A 51 -19.95 7.35 -2.20
CA GLY A 51 -19.02 6.22 -2.15
C GLY A 51 -19.76 4.88 -2.02
N LEU A 52 -19.04 3.77 -2.15
CA LEU A 52 -19.58 2.43 -1.93
C LEU A 52 -19.90 2.19 -0.46
N GLY A 53 -19.03 2.65 0.45
CA GLY A 53 -19.28 2.62 1.90
C GLY A 53 -20.52 3.43 2.29
N TYR A 54 -20.65 4.63 1.72
CA TYR A 54 -21.82 5.49 1.91
C TYR A 54 -23.11 4.84 1.35
N PHE A 55 -23.05 4.23 0.16
CA PHE A 55 -24.19 3.54 -0.46
C PHE A 55 -24.68 2.33 0.35
N ILE A 56 -23.76 1.58 0.97
CA ILE A 56 -24.11 0.48 1.88
C ILE A 56 -24.79 1.02 3.15
N GLY A 57 -24.24 2.09 3.73
CA GLY A 57 -24.84 2.76 4.90
C GLY A 57 -26.25 3.26 4.62
N LEU A 58 -26.43 3.94 3.48
CA LEU A 58 -27.72 4.45 3.05
C LEU A 58 -28.73 3.32 2.76
N SER A 59 -28.31 2.26 2.07
CA SER A 59 -29.17 1.10 1.76
C SER A 59 -29.60 0.35 3.03
N THR A 60 -28.74 0.35 4.06
CA THR A 60 -29.06 -0.19 5.40
C THR A 60 -30.11 0.68 6.10
N SER A 61 -30.01 2.01 6.01
CA SER A 61 -31.02 2.93 6.54
C SER A 61 -32.39 2.80 5.87
N PHE A 62 -32.44 2.43 4.58
CA PHE A 62 -33.68 2.16 3.85
C PHE A 62 -34.22 0.73 4.04
N PHE A 63 -33.68 -0.08 4.96
CA PHE A 63 -34.03 -1.48 5.19
C PHE A 63 -33.97 -2.38 3.93
N LYS A 64 -33.23 -1.98 2.89
CA LYS A 64 -32.98 -2.78 1.69
C LYS A 64 -31.75 -3.65 1.87
N ILE A 65 -31.84 -4.62 2.79
CA ILE A 65 -30.81 -5.63 3.09
C ILE A 65 -30.18 -6.27 1.83
N PRO A 66 -30.94 -6.70 0.80
CA PRO A 66 -30.34 -7.29 -0.40
C PRO A 66 -29.43 -6.30 -1.16
N GLN A 67 -29.75 -5.02 -1.16
CA GLN A 67 -28.95 -3.97 -1.81
C GLN A 67 -27.68 -3.64 -1.00
N ALA A 68 -27.79 -3.65 0.33
CA ALA A 68 -26.62 -3.49 1.21
C ALA A 68 -25.63 -4.67 1.06
N PHE A 69 -26.13 -5.90 0.95
CA PHE A 69 -25.29 -7.08 0.69
C PHE A 69 -24.59 -7.03 -0.67
N ALA A 70 -25.31 -6.61 -1.73
CA ALA A 70 -24.71 -6.41 -3.04
C ALA A 70 -23.58 -5.35 -2.98
N GLY A 71 -23.80 -4.23 -2.28
CA GLY A 71 -22.78 -3.21 -2.06
C GLY A 71 -21.57 -3.74 -1.29
N LEU A 72 -21.80 -4.56 -0.25
CA LEU A 72 -20.73 -5.16 0.55
C LEU A 72 -19.86 -6.11 -0.29
N ILE A 73 -20.45 -6.93 -1.15
CA ILE A 73 -19.71 -7.80 -2.07
C ILE A 73 -18.84 -6.97 -3.02
N VAL A 74 -19.40 -5.90 -3.61
CA VAL A 74 -18.66 -5.00 -4.49
C VAL A 74 -17.52 -4.31 -3.74
N LEU A 75 -17.74 -3.88 -2.50
CA LEU A 75 -16.72 -3.27 -1.64
C LEU A 75 -15.56 -4.24 -1.35
N VAL A 76 -15.87 -5.51 -1.05
CA VAL A 76 -14.86 -6.56 -0.84
C VAL A 76 -14.07 -6.81 -2.12
N LEU A 77 -14.75 -6.92 -3.27
CA LEU A 77 -14.10 -7.11 -4.57
C LEU A 77 -13.19 -5.94 -4.92
N LEU A 78 -13.63 -4.70 -4.68
CA LEU A 78 -12.83 -3.50 -4.92
C LEU A 78 -11.60 -3.46 -4.00
N SER A 79 -11.79 -3.76 -2.70
CA SER A 79 -10.70 -3.82 -1.72
C SER A 79 -9.66 -4.86 -2.12
N LEU A 80 -10.11 -6.04 -2.59
CA LEU A 80 -9.23 -7.09 -3.09
C LEU A 80 -8.51 -6.66 -4.37
N ALA A 81 -9.21 -6.02 -5.31
CA ALA A 81 -8.62 -5.53 -6.55
C ALA A 81 -7.55 -4.45 -6.28
N MET A 82 -7.81 -3.56 -5.33
CA MET A 82 -6.90 -2.50 -4.93
C MET A 82 -5.68 -3.07 -4.20
N PHE A 83 -5.88 -4.02 -3.28
CA PHE A 83 -4.79 -4.77 -2.66
C PHE A 83 -3.93 -5.50 -3.69
N ARG A 84 -4.55 -6.15 -4.67
CA ARG A 84 -3.86 -6.87 -5.75
C ARG A 84 -3.10 -5.91 -6.66
N SER A 85 -3.64 -4.73 -6.94
CA SER A 85 -2.96 -3.65 -7.68
C SER A 85 -1.72 -3.16 -6.95
N VAL A 86 -1.82 -2.98 -5.63
CA VAL A 86 -0.68 -2.62 -4.77
C VAL A 86 0.39 -3.70 -4.78
N VAL A 87 0.01 -4.97 -4.64
CA VAL A 87 0.95 -6.11 -4.71
C VAL A 87 1.60 -6.17 -6.09
N TRP A 88 0.87 -5.83 -7.15
CA TRP A 88 1.40 -5.80 -8.52
C TRP A 88 2.40 -4.66 -8.72
N VAL A 89 2.10 -3.46 -8.21
CA VAL A 89 3.02 -2.31 -8.18
C VAL A 89 4.27 -2.66 -7.37
N GLN A 90 4.11 -3.34 -6.23
CA GLN A 90 5.24 -3.83 -5.43
C GLN A 90 6.09 -4.85 -6.21
N ALA A 91 5.47 -5.81 -6.88
CA ALA A 91 6.15 -6.81 -7.70
C ALA A 91 6.86 -6.19 -8.92
N ARG A 92 6.37 -5.05 -9.41
CA ARG A 92 6.98 -4.25 -10.49
C ARG A 92 8.10 -3.33 -10.03
N LEU A 93 8.17 -2.96 -8.75
CA LEU A 93 9.27 -2.20 -8.15
C LEU A 93 10.39 -3.12 -7.63
N ALA A 94 10.07 -4.35 -7.24
CA ALA A 94 11.01 -5.42 -6.90
C ALA A 94 12.03 -5.85 -8.00
N PRO A 95 11.83 -5.68 -9.33
CA PRO A 95 12.77 -6.11 -10.36
C PRO A 95 14.12 -5.38 -10.33
N CYS A 96 14.25 -4.28 -9.58
CA CYS A 96 15.49 -3.50 -9.50
C CYS A 96 16.31 -3.73 -8.21
N SER A 97 16.17 -4.86 -7.51
CA SER A 97 17.01 -5.11 -6.31
C SER A 97 17.26 -6.58 -5.92
N LEU A 98 17.20 -7.56 -6.83
CA LEU A 98 17.69 -8.92 -6.51
C LEU A 98 19.17 -9.10 -6.89
N PRO A 99 20.07 -9.04 -5.90
CA PRO A 99 21.11 -10.04 -5.75
C PRO A 99 20.71 -10.96 -4.59
N LYS A 100 20.49 -12.21 -4.96
CA LYS A 100 20.48 -13.37 -4.09
C LYS A 100 21.72 -13.37 -3.18
N SER A 101 21.52 -13.29 -1.88
CA SER A 101 22.53 -13.60 -0.85
C SER A 101 21.83 -13.64 0.51
N GLU A 102 21.86 -14.67 1.34
CA GLU A 102 22.30 -16.06 1.24
C GLU A 102 21.79 -16.71 2.54
N ARG A 103 21.27 -17.95 2.44
CA ARG A 103 20.99 -18.96 3.49
C ARG A 103 19.93 -18.70 4.55
#